data_AF-A0A369Y1E0-F1
#
_entry.id   AF-A0A369Y1E0-F1
#
_cell.length_a   1.000
_cell.length_b   1.000
_cell.length_c   1.000
_cell.angle_alpha   90.00
_cell.angle_beta   90.00
_cell.angle_gamma   90.00
#
_symmetry.space_group_name_H-M   'P 1'
#
loop_
_entity.id
_entity.type
_entity.pdbx_description
1 polymer ?
#
loop_
_entity_poly.entity_id
_entity_poly.type
_entity_poly.pdbx_seq_one_letter_code
_entity_poly.pdbx_strand_id
1 'polypeptide(L)'
;MLYILYYTETGNTERVALKLKERLKTAVVANINDFDSDILKEEDTLILGCAAYGDEELSAEMEIFVDKINYEWNGKTLGLFGSYGSGDGTWMDRWVKKMDDIGAKVVDNGLRIQRDSIEGRSYDEYAGFFKEVMEMKYSKDSLPKEAVKVGETPFMTGENVFPGILEKHMAPKEKYGYIVVEEGSLDFVWEDNLEEVFTVDKNHPFLIEPERYHHVIITEEVKFKVEFYKFEKEIKESCVEALRPGESFIK
;
A
#
# COMPACT_ATOMS: atom_id res chain seq x y z
N MET A 1 -4.63 -2.44 -6.71
CA MET A 1 -3.70 -3.60 -6.86
C MET A 1 -2.27 -3.16 -6.46
N LEU A 2 -1.23 -3.99 -6.49
CA LEU A 2 0.16 -3.49 -6.40
C LEU A 2 0.89 -3.85 -7.70
N TYR A 3 1.47 -2.86 -8.37
CA TYR A 3 2.20 -3.07 -9.61
C TYR A 3 3.70 -2.92 -9.40
N ILE A 4 4.47 -3.89 -9.90
CA ILE A 4 5.93 -3.84 -10.05
C ILE A 4 6.21 -3.69 -11.55
N LEU A 5 6.39 -2.46 -11.98
CA LEU A 5 6.72 -2.14 -13.37
C LEU A 5 8.22 -2.00 -13.53
N TYR A 6 8.77 -2.49 -14.64
CA TYR A 6 10.21 -2.39 -14.86
C TYR A 6 10.55 -2.22 -16.35
N TYR A 7 11.77 -1.73 -16.58
CA TYR A 7 12.46 -1.87 -17.86
C TYR A 7 13.75 -2.66 -17.69
N THR A 8 14.09 -3.46 -18.70
CA THR A 8 15.33 -4.23 -18.74
C THR A 8 15.72 -4.52 -20.18
N GLU A 9 17.02 -4.50 -20.47
CA GLU A 9 17.56 -5.02 -21.74
C GLU A 9 18.09 -6.44 -21.58
N THR A 10 18.82 -6.72 -20.50
CA THR A 10 19.55 -7.99 -20.30
C THR A 10 18.92 -8.91 -19.25
N GLY A 11 17.71 -8.57 -18.77
CA GLY A 11 16.95 -9.38 -17.82
C GLY A 11 17.33 -9.23 -16.33
N ASN A 12 18.31 -8.39 -15.97
CA ASN A 12 18.74 -8.26 -14.57
C ASN A 12 17.67 -7.61 -13.68
N THR A 13 17.12 -6.47 -14.12
CA THR A 13 16.04 -5.78 -13.41
C THR A 13 14.77 -6.63 -13.35
N GLU A 14 14.46 -7.38 -14.42
CA GLU A 14 13.34 -8.33 -14.42
C GLU A 14 13.49 -9.41 -13.36
N ARG A 15 14.68 -10.02 -13.23
CA ARG A 15 14.95 -11.01 -12.17
C ARG A 15 14.70 -10.42 -10.79
N VAL A 16 15.13 -9.17 -10.56
CA VAL A 16 14.84 -8.47 -9.31
C VAL A 16 13.33 -8.27 -9.14
N ALA A 17 12.61 -7.82 -10.16
CA ALA A 17 11.16 -7.63 -10.10
C ALA A 17 10.42 -8.92 -9.71
N LEU A 18 10.81 -10.05 -10.29
CA LEU A 18 10.26 -11.37 -9.97
C LEU A 18 10.58 -11.79 -8.54
N LYS A 19 11.79 -11.51 -8.04
CA LYS A 19 12.14 -11.72 -6.63
C LYS A 19 11.29 -10.87 -5.69
N LEU A 20 11.07 -9.59 -6.00
CA LEU A 20 10.17 -8.73 -5.21
C LEU A 20 8.74 -9.30 -5.17
N LYS A 21 8.24 -9.82 -6.30
CA LYS A 21 6.92 -10.48 -6.40
C LYS A 21 6.80 -11.72 -5.50
N GLU A 22 7.85 -12.51 -5.33
CA GLU A 22 7.80 -13.67 -4.42
C GLU A 22 7.46 -13.27 -2.98
N ARG A 23 7.91 -12.08 -2.55
CA ARG A 23 7.57 -11.51 -1.25
C ARG A 23 6.21 -10.82 -1.27
N LEU A 24 5.93 -10.05 -2.31
CA LEU A 24 4.70 -9.28 -2.55
C LEU A 24 3.73 -10.12 -3.38
N LYS A 25 3.28 -11.25 -2.84
CA LYS A 25 2.60 -12.33 -3.59
C LYS A 25 1.44 -11.89 -4.49
N THR A 26 0.75 -10.82 -4.14
CA THR A 26 -0.40 -10.26 -4.87
C THR A 26 0.00 -9.25 -5.95
N ALA A 27 1.27 -8.87 -6.04
CA ALA A 27 1.73 -7.87 -6.99
C ALA A 27 1.73 -8.39 -8.43
N VAL A 28 1.32 -7.50 -9.34
CA VAL A 28 1.40 -7.71 -10.79
C VAL A 28 2.75 -7.18 -11.27
N VAL A 29 3.52 -8.05 -11.94
CA VAL A 29 4.80 -7.67 -12.55
C VAL A 29 4.60 -7.49 -14.04
N ALA A 30 5.02 -6.35 -14.58
CA ALA A 30 4.94 -6.07 -16.01
C ALA A 30 6.14 -5.25 -16.51
N ASN A 31 6.51 -5.46 -17.77
CA ASN A 31 7.45 -4.57 -18.45
C ASN A 31 6.70 -3.30 -18.89
N ILE A 32 7.30 -2.12 -18.70
CA ILE A 32 6.66 -0.84 -19.08
C ILE A 32 6.28 -0.75 -20.57
N ASN A 33 6.98 -1.47 -21.44
CA ASN A 33 6.70 -1.47 -22.88
C ASN A 33 5.41 -2.22 -23.23
N ASP A 34 5.00 -3.15 -22.38
CA ASP A 34 3.83 -4.01 -22.58
C ASP A 34 2.67 -3.64 -21.62
N PHE A 35 2.80 -2.51 -20.91
CA PHE A 35 1.87 -2.09 -19.87
C PHE A 35 1.01 -0.90 -20.32
N ASP A 36 -0.29 -0.97 -20.07
CA ASP A 36 -1.21 0.15 -20.28
C ASP A 36 -1.12 1.12 -19.09
N SER A 37 -0.46 2.26 -19.31
CA SER A 37 -0.25 3.26 -18.26
C SER A 37 -1.55 3.87 -17.73
N ASP A 38 -2.67 3.80 -18.47
CA ASP A 38 -3.95 4.32 -17.98
C ASP A 38 -4.43 3.61 -16.71
N ILE A 39 -3.99 2.37 -16.47
CA ILE A 39 -4.27 1.62 -15.24
C ILE A 39 -3.72 2.34 -13.99
N LEU A 40 -2.64 3.13 -14.13
CA LEU A 40 -1.99 3.78 -12.99
C LEU A 40 -2.81 4.89 -12.35
N LYS A 41 -3.84 5.38 -13.04
CA LYS A 41 -4.77 6.40 -12.51
C LYS A 41 -5.49 5.93 -11.25
N GLU A 42 -5.69 4.63 -11.12
CA GLU A 42 -6.42 4.00 -10.01
C GLU A 42 -5.48 3.49 -8.91
N GLU A 43 -4.17 3.67 -9.05
CA GLU A 43 -3.17 3.04 -8.19
C GLU A 43 -2.31 4.06 -7.43
N ASP A 44 -2.51 4.17 -6.12
CA ASP A 44 -1.79 5.11 -5.28
C ASP A 44 -0.38 4.66 -4.91
N THR A 45 -0.08 3.36 -5.02
CA THR A 45 1.22 2.79 -4.68
C THR A 45 1.76 1.93 -5.82
N LEU A 46 2.97 2.24 -6.27
CA LEU A 46 3.64 1.57 -7.38
C LEU A 46 5.08 1.24 -7.04
N ILE A 47 5.63 0.20 -7.67
CA ILE A 47 7.05 -0.12 -7.63
C ILE A 47 7.60 0.01 -9.05
N LEU A 48 8.66 0.81 -9.24
CA LEU A 48 9.30 1.03 -10.54
C LEU A 48 10.74 0.54 -10.54
N GLY A 49 11.11 -0.17 -11.61
CA GLY A 49 12.40 -0.83 -11.76
C GLY A 49 13.17 -0.39 -13.00
N CYS A 50 14.38 0.15 -12.83
CA CYS A 50 15.27 0.42 -13.96
C CYS A 50 16.75 0.25 -13.57
N ALA A 51 17.54 -0.34 -14.46
CA ALA A 51 18.98 -0.45 -14.26
C ALA A 51 19.68 0.91 -14.45
N ALA A 52 20.91 1.02 -13.96
CA ALA A 52 21.79 2.13 -14.34
C ALA A 52 22.24 1.96 -15.81
N TYR A 53 22.10 3.01 -16.60
CA TYR A 53 22.54 3.08 -17.99
C TYR A 53 23.63 4.14 -18.15
N GLY A 54 24.60 3.84 -19.03
CA GLY A 54 25.64 4.79 -19.43
C GLY A 54 26.38 5.41 -18.23
N ASP A 55 26.24 6.74 -18.09
CA ASP A 55 26.88 7.55 -17.06
C ASP A 55 25.93 7.85 -15.89
N GLU A 56 25.43 6.77 -15.25
CA GLU A 56 24.53 6.84 -14.10
C GLU A 56 23.19 7.53 -14.43
N GLU A 57 22.53 7.08 -15.51
CA GLU A 57 21.23 7.55 -15.98
C GLU A 57 20.18 6.44 -16.05
N LEU A 58 18.91 6.81 -16.24
CA LEU A 58 17.84 5.87 -16.57
C LEU A 58 17.89 5.49 -18.06
N SER A 59 17.23 4.39 -18.41
CA SER A 59 16.96 4.10 -19.82
C SER A 59 16.01 5.14 -20.43
N ALA A 60 16.14 5.37 -21.73
CA ALA A 60 15.25 6.27 -22.46
C ALA A 60 13.77 5.84 -22.36
N GLU A 61 13.50 4.54 -22.32
CA GLU A 61 12.16 3.98 -22.17
C GLU A 61 11.56 4.31 -20.81
N MET A 62 12.34 4.20 -19.73
CA MET A 62 11.88 4.58 -18.40
C MET A 62 11.68 6.08 -18.27
N GLU A 63 12.59 6.89 -18.84
CA GLU A 63 12.43 8.34 -18.89
C GLU A 63 11.12 8.73 -19.59
N ILE A 64 10.86 8.17 -20.78
CA ILE A 64 9.63 8.40 -21.54
C ILE A 64 8.40 7.96 -20.75
N PHE A 65 8.47 6.82 -20.06
CA PHE A 65 7.36 6.32 -19.25
C PHE A 65 7.03 7.26 -18.09
N VAL A 66 8.05 7.74 -17.35
CA VAL A 66 7.88 8.71 -16.26
C VAL A 66 7.31 10.03 -16.79
N ASP A 67 7.87 10.55 -17.88
CA ASP A 67 7.48 11.85 -18.44
C ASP A 67 6.07 11.84 -19.02
N LYS A 68 5.61 10.72 -19.60
CA LYS A 68 4.24 10.55 -20.09
C LYS A 68 3.19 10.71 -18.98
N ILE A 69 3.55 10.39 -17.74
CA ILE A 69 2.65 10.26 -16.60
C ILE A 69 2.81 11.46 -15.63
N ASN A 70 3.55 12.50 -16.02
CA ASN A 70 4.05 13.54 -15.11
C ASN A 70 3.00 14.13 -14.13
N TYR A 71 1.75 14.28 -14.55
CA TYR A 71 0.68 14.85 -13.71
C TYR A 71 0.06 13.86 -12.71
N GLU A 72 0.25 12.56 -12.89
CA GLU A 72 -0.36 11.53 -12.04
C GLU A 72 0.54 11.12 -10.88
N TRP A 73 1.83 11.50 -10.88
CA TRP A 73 2.75 11.12 -9.81
C TRP A 73 2.51 11.83 -8.49
N ASN A 74 1.86 13.00 -8.52
CA ASN A 74 1.64 13.80 -7.33
C ASN A 74 0.79 13.04 -6.30
N GLY A 75 1.34 12.84 -5.11
CA GLY A 75 0.71 12.07 -4.03
C GLY A 75 0.88 10.55 -4.13
N LYS A 76 1.35 10.02 -5.27
CA LYS A 76 1.62 8.58 -5.40
C LYS A 76 2.83 8.16 -4.58
N THR A 77 2.72 7.01 -3.96
CA THR A 77 3.82 6.33 -3.25
C THR A 77 4.61 5.46 -4.22
N LEU A 78 5.94 5.58 -4.21
CA LEU A 78 6.82 4.85 -5.12
C LEU A 78 7.90 4.06 -4.40
N GLY A 79 7.96 2.76 -4.68
CA GLY A 79 9.16 1.96 -4.45
C GLY A 79 10.05 1.95 -5.68
N LEU A 80 11.23 2.57 -5.62
CA LEU A 80 12.20 2.48 -6.72
C LEU A 80 13.17 1.32 -6.51
N PHE A 81 13.53 0.62 -7.58
CA PHE A 81 14.58 -0.40 -7.54
C PHE A 81 15.38 -0.47 -8.84
N GLY A 82 16.59 -1.02 -8.79
CA GLY A 82 17.43 -1.09 -9.97
C GLY A 82 18.68 -1.94 -9.78
N SER A 83 19.16 -2.51 -10.89
CA SER A 83 20.45 -3.19 -10.92
C SER A 83 21.56 -2.30 -11.48
N TYR A 84 22.79 -2.44 -10.97
CA TYR A 84 23.94 -1.67 -11.44
C TYR A 84 25.22 -2.49 -11.53
N GLY A 85 26.17 -1.98 -12.31
CA GLY A 85 27.48 -2.59 -12.54
C GLY A 85 28.57 -1.98 -11.66
N SER A 86 29.51 -1.29 -12.29
CA SER A 86 30.70 -0.69 -11.66
C SER A 86 30.53 0.75 -11.18
N GLY A 87 29.34 1.33 -11.40
CA GLY A 87 29.02 2.68 -10.95
C GLY A 87 28.74 2.78 -9.45
N ASP A 88 28.50 4.00 -8.99
CA ASP A 88 28.43 4.32 -7.55
C ASP A 88 27.01 4.39 -6.98
N GLY A 89 25.97 4.34 -7.81
CA GLY A 89 24.60 4.44 -7.31
C GLY A 89 23.90 5.76 -7.61
N THR A 90 24.61 6.74 -8.16
CA THR A 90 24.10 8.10 -8.42
C THR A 90 22.86 8.10 -9.30
N TRP A 91 22.69 7.13 -10.21
CA TRP A 91 21.50 7.05 -11.06
C TRP A 91 20.20 6.98 -10.22
N MET A 92 20.24 6.24 -9.11
CA MET A 92 19.09 6.07 -8.23
C MET A 92 18.85 7.34 -7.41
N ASP A 93 19.89 8.04 -6.93
CA ASP A 93 19.71 9.31 -6.22
C ASP A 93 19.08 10.37 -7.13
N ARG A 94 19.51 10.44 -8.39
CA ARG A 94 18.91 11.32 -9.39
C ARG A 94 17.46 10.94 -9.66
N TRP A 95 17.16 9.65 -9.75
CA TRP A 95 15.80 9.18 -10.00
C TRP A 95 14.87 9.47 -8.83
N VAL A 96 15.28 9.17 -7.58
CA VAL A 96 14.55 9.53 -6.35
C VAL A 96 14.23 11.03 -6.37
N LYS A 97 15.26 11.87 -6.58
CA LYS A 97 15.07 13.32 -6.64
C LYS A 97 14.09 13.73 -7.75
N LYS A 98 14.20 13.14 -8.94
CA LYS A 98 13.29 13.42 -10.05
C LYS A 98 11.84 13.13 -9.67
N MET A 99 11.59 11.99 -9.02
CA MET A 99 10.24 11.59 -8.62
C MET A 99 9.69 12.46 -7.49
N ASP A 100 10.53 12.84 -6.52
CA ASP A 100 10.15 13.78 -5.46
C ASP A 100 9.81 15.17 -6.02
N ASP A 101 10.60 15.67 -6.98
CA ASP A 101 10.39 16.98 -7.61
C ASP A 101 9.05 17.07 -8.38
N ILE A 102 8.50 15.93 -8.81
CA ILE A 102 7.19 15.83 -9.49
C ILE A 102 6.06 15.39 -8.54
N GLY A 103 6.32 15.40 -7.23
CA GLY A 103 5.31 15.24 -6.19
C GLY A 103 5.03 13.79 -5.75
N ALA A 104 5.80 12.81 -6.24
CA ALA A 104 5.71 11.46 -5.70
C ALA A 104 6.36 11.38 -4.30
N LYS A 105 5.94 10.38 -3.52
CA LYS A 105 6.54 10.02 -2.23
C LYS A 105 7.38 8.76 -2.43
N VAL A 106 8.69 8.89 -2.59
CA VAL A 106 9.57 7.72 -2.74
C VAL A 106 9.84 7.09 -1.38
N VAL A 107 9.67 5.77 -1.26
CA VAL A 107 10.05 5.03 -0.05
C VAL A 107 11.56 4.83 0.02
N ASP A 108 12.11 4.94 1.23
CA ASP A 108 13.53 4.89 1.52
C ASP A 108 14.33 5.79 0.54
N ASN A 109 15.36 5.27 -0.12
CA ASN A 109 16.20 6.00 -1.08
C ASN A 109 16.38 5.17 -2.37
N GLY A 110 15.42 4.30 -2.67
CA GLY A 110 15.49 3.37 -3.80
C GLY A 110 16.47 2.20 -3.60
N LEU A 111 16.03 1.01 -3.99
CA LEU A 111 16.77 -0.23 -3.80
C LEU A 111 17.83 -0.44 -4.90
N ARG A 112 19.11 -0.37 -4.52
CA ARG A 112 20.25 -0.58 -5.41
C ARG A 112 20.79 -2.00 -5.29
N ILE A 113 20.84 -2.72 -6.40
CA ILE A 113 21.27 -4.12 -6.42
C ILE A 113 22.45 -4.29 -7.37
N GLN A 114 23.59 -4.67 -6.82
CA GLN A 114 24.76 -4.95 -7.65
C GLN A 114 24.47 -6.19 -8.51
N ARG A 115 24.71 -6.09 -9.83
CA ARG A 115 24.37 -7.11 -10.82
C ARG A 115 24.84 -8.50 -10.42
N ASP A 116 26.07 -8.62 -9.94
CA ASP A 116 26.70 -9.90 -9.64
C ASP A 116 26.20 -10.49 -8.29
N SER A 117 25.44 -9.71 -7.51
CA SER A 117 24.84 -10.15 -6.25
C SER A 117 23.40 -10.64 -6.39
N ILE A 118 22.75 -10.44 -7.56
CA ILE A 118 21.31 -10.69 -7.74
C ILE A 118 20.90 -12.09 -7.28
N GLU A 119 21.65 -13.12 -7.66
CA GLU A 119 21.31 -14.51 -7.34
C GLU A 119 21.59 -14.89 -5.88
N GLY A 120 22.65 -14.35 -5.28
CA GLY A 120 23.12 -14.72 -3.94
C GLY A 120 22.52 -13.90 -2.79
N ARG A 121 21.77 -12.85 -3.09
CA ARG A 121 21.24 -11.93 -2.07
C ARG A 121 20.04 -12.51 -1.33
N SER A 122 20.03 -12.37 0.00
CA SER A 122 18.88 -12.72 0.84
C SER A 122 17.79 -11.65 0.76
N TYR A 123 16.53 -12.09 0.87
CA TYR A 123 15.37 -11.20 0.98
C TYR A 123 15.39 -10.32 2.24
N ASP A 124 16.09 -10.73 3.30
CA ASP A 124 16.17 -9.98 4.55
C ASP A 124 16.84 -8.61 4.36
N GLU A 125 17.72 -8.47 3.35
CA GLU A 125 18.37 -7.21 3.03
C GLU A 125 17.42 -6.17 2.41
N TYR A 126 16.27 -6.61 1.92
CA TYR A 126 15.23 -5.75 1.36
C TYR A 126 14.10 -5.47 2.37
N ALA A 127 14.26 -5.92 3.62
CA ALA A 127 13.19 -5.83 4.63
C ALA A 127 12.75 -4.38 4.88
N GLY A 128 13.66 -3.40 4.84
CA GLY A 128 13.32 -1.97 4.95
C GLY A 128 12.41 -1.51 3.82
N PHE A 129 12.84 -1.72 2.57
CA PHE A 129 12.06 -1.41 1.37
C PHE A 129 10.67 -2.05 1.41
N PHE A 130 10.58 -3.35 1.70
CA PHE A 130 9.30 -4.04 1.78
C PHE A 130 8.43 -3.49 2.91
N LYS A 131 9.01 -3.21 4.07
CA LYS A 131 8.28 -2.66 5.20
C LYS A 131 7.66 -1.31 4.83
N GLU A 132 8.42 -0.40 4.23
CA GLU A 132 7.90 0.93 3.90
C GLU A 132 6.83 0.90 2.80
N VAL A 133 7.03 0.12 1.73
CA VAL A 133 5.99 -0.06 0.70
C VAL A 133 4.70 -0.63 1.31
N MET A 134 4.84 -1.63 2.19
CA MET A 134 3.68 -2.24 2.83
C MET A 134 3.02 -1.30 3.83
N GLU A 135 3.78 -0.53 4.63
CA GLU A 135 3.24 0.42 5.62
C GLU A 135 2.54 1.62 4.98
N MET A 136 2.89 1.97 3.73
CA MET A 136 2.19 3.02 3.00
C MET A 136 0.89 2.55 2.31
N LYS A 137 0.71 1.24 2.12
CA LYS A 137 -0.47 0.66 1.49
C LYS A 137 -1.40 -0.06 2.47
N TYR A 138 -0.85 -0.65 3.52
CA TYR A 138 -1.54 -1.53 4.47
C TYR A 138 -1.27 -1.08 5.91
N SER A 139 -2.22 -1.32 6.81
CA SER A 139 -2.03 -1.00 8.23
C SER A 139 -0.93 -1.84 8.87
N LYS A 140 -0.14 -1.19 9.73
CA LYS A 140 0.84 -1.85 10.61
C LYS A 140 0.21 -2.44 11.86
N ASP A 141 -1.00 -2.01 12.19
CA ASP A 141 -1.63 -2.33 13.46
C ASP A 141 -2.23 -3.74 13.41
N SER A 142 -1.92 -4.51 14.45
CA SER A 142 -2.45 -5.85 14.63
C SER A 142 -3.31 -5.90 15.88
N LEU A 143 -4.31 -6.77 15.85
CA LEU A 143 -5.16 -6.98 17.01
C LEU A 143 -4.32 -7.52 18.19
N PRO A 144 -4.37 -6.88 19.38
CA PRO A 144 -3.65 -7.36 20.56
C PRO A 144 -4.13 -8.75 21.00
N LYS A 145 -3.24 -9.55 21.62
CA LYS A 145 -3.56 -10.92 22.04
C LYS A 145 -4.60 -10.98 23.16
N GLU A 146 -4.63 -9.94 23.98
CA GLU A 146 -5.57 -9.70 25.08
C GLU A 146 -6.92 -9.16 24.62
N ALA A 147 -7.11 -8.90 23.32
CA ALA A 147 -8.35 -8.37 22.79
C ALA A 147 -9.50 -9.37 22.98
N VAL A 148 -10.57 -8.92 23.63
CA VAL A 148 -11.79 -9.70 23.83
C VAL A 148 -12.83 -9.29 22.80
N LYS A 149 -13.26 -10.23 21.96
CA LYS A 149 -14.33 -10.01 20.99
C LYS A 149 -15.67 -9.84 21.71
N VAL A 150 -16.41 -8.79 21.35
CA VAL A 150 -17.70 -8.42 21.97
C VAL A 150 -18.88 -8.41 20.99
N GLY A 151 -18.60 -8.47 19.68
CA GLY A 151 -19.61 -8.47 18.64
C GLY A 151 -19.00 -8.58 17.26
N GLU A 152 -19.85 -8.70 16.25
CA GLU A 152 -19.46 -8.61 14.84
C GLU A 152 -20.68 -8.30 13.97
N THR A 153 -20.44 -7.70 12.81
CA THR A 153 -21.44 -7.59 11.75
C THR A 153 -21.60 -8.92 11.01
N PRO A 154 -22.73 -9.14 10.30
CA PRO A 154 -22.77 -10.10 9.21
C PRO A 154 -21.70 -9.79 8.15
N PHE A 155 -21.43 -10.76 7.28
CA PHE A 155 -20.67 -10.49 6.07
C PHE A 155 -21.44 -9.54 5.16
N MET A 156 -20.70 -8.59 4.60
CA MET A 156 -21.14 -7.56 3.68
C MET A 156 -20.39 -7.67 2.36
N THR A 157 -21.02 -7.19 1.31
CA THR A 157 -20.49 -6.99 -0.03
C THR A 157 -20.83 -5.58 -0.50
N GLY A 158 -20.36 -5.17 -1.68
CA GLY A 158 -20.73 -3.88 -2.28
C GLY A 158 -22.25 -3.67 -2.44
N GLU A 159 -23.05 -4.74 -2.47
CA GLU A 159 -24.51 -4.66 -2.64
C GLU A 159 -25.29 -4.47 -1.35
N ASN A 160 -24.79 -5.01 -0.23
CA ASN A 160 -25.53 -5.08 1.04
C ASN A 160 -24.78 -4.45 2.22
N VAL A 161 -23.69 -3.73 1.94
CA VAL A 161 -22.94 -2.96 2.91
C VAL A 161 -23.85 -1.97 3.63
N PHE A 162 -23.66 -1.80 4.95
CA PHE A 162 -24.41 -0.79 5.71
C PHE A 162 -24.03 0.62 5.21
N PRO A 163 -24.98 1.43 4.72
CA PRO A 163 -24.63 2.73 4.12
C PRO A 163 -23.87 3.67 5.06
N GLY A 164 -24.14 3.57 6.36
CA GLY A 164 -23.50 4.42 7.37
C GLY A 164 -22.00 4.20 7.53
N ILE A 165 -21.44 3.09 7.03
CA ILE A 165 -19.97 2.86 7.10
C ILE A 165 -19.22 3.37 5.87
N LEU A 166 -19.94 3.65 4.78
CA LEU A 166 -19.39 4.30 3.58
C LEU A 166 -19.21 5.81 3.78
N GLU A 167 -19.87 6.35 4.80
CA GLU A 167 -19.81 7.75 5.20
C GLU A 167 -19.01 7.91 6.50
N LYS A 168 -18.65 9.15 6.82
CA LYS A 168 -17.99 9.51 8.08
C LYS A 168 -18.75 8.98 9.30
N HIS A 169 -18.10 8.11 10.06
CA HIS A 169 -18.64 7.55 11.30
C HIS A 169 -17.54 7.21 12.31
N MET A 170 -17.93 6.71 13.49
CA MET A 170 -17.02 6.19 14.51
C MET A 170 -17.33 4.73 14.84
N ALA A 171 -16.32 4.02 15.35
CA ALA A 171 -16.51 2.71 15.94
C ALA A 171 -17.38 2.83 17.21
N PRO A 172 -17.99 1.73 17.68
CA PRO A 172 -18.77 1.74 18.91
C PRO A 172 -17.97 2.28 20.09
N LYS A 173 -18.67 2.91 21.03
CA LYS A 173 -18.01 3.61 22.14
C LYS A 173 -17.08 2.69 22.93
N GLU A 174 -15.82 3.12 23.09
CA GLU A 174 -14.75 2.36 23.77
C GLU A 174 -14.43 0.98 23.15
N LYS A 175 -14.84 0.73 21.91
CA LYS A 175 -14.58 -0.53 21.20
C LYS A 175 -13.75 -0.29 19.96
N TYR A 176 -12.84 -1.22 19.72
CA TYR A 176 -12.07 -1.28 18.50
C TYR A 176 -12.89 -2.01 17.44
N GLY A 177 -12.91 -1.46 16.23
CA GLY A 177 -13.35 -2.20 15.05
C GLY A 177 -12.19 -2.99 14.46
N TYR A 178 -12.47 -4.13 13.85
CA TYR A 178 -11.46 -4.94 13.16
C TYR A 178 -12.05 -5.45 11.86
N ILE A 179 -11.58 -4.91 10.75
CA ILE A 179 -12.06 -5.27 9.41
C ILE A 179 -11.40 -6.57 8.98
N VAL A 180 -12.22 -7.57 8.69
CA VAL A 180 -11.79 -8.88 8.20
C VAL A 180 -12.37 -9.10 6.81
N VAL A 181 -11.50 -9.31 5.84
CA VAL A 181 -11.87 -9.58 4.45
C VAL A 181 -11.73 -11.07 4.16
N GLU A 182 -12.75 -11.66 3.55
CA GLU A 182 -12.73 -13.06 3.10
C GLU A 182 -12.28 -13.17 1.64
N GLU A 183 -12.79 -12.28 0.78
CA GLU A 183 -12.54 -12.21 -0.66
C GLU A 183 -12.45 -10.74 -1.09
N GLY A 184 -11.56 -10.45 -2.06
CA GLY A 184 -11.33 -9.10 -2.57
C GLY A 184 -10.55 -8.18 -1.63
N SER A 185 -10.76 -6.87 -1.80
CA SER A 185 -10.23 -5.81 -0.94
C SER A 185 -11.18 -4.62 -0.87
N LEU A 186 -11.00 -3.78 0.14
CA LEU A 186 -11.61 -2.45 0.25
C LEU A 186 -10.55 -1.46 0.71
N ASP A 187 -10.83 -0.18 0.57
CA ASP A 187 -9.97 0.87 1.13
C ASP A 187 -10.58 1.47 2.39
N PHE A 188 -9.71 1.97 3.27
CA PHE A 188 -10.05 2.58 4.54
C PHE A 188 -9.34 3.92 4.66
N VAL A 189 -10.06 4.94 5.15
CA VAL A 189 -9.53 6.29 5.29
C VAL A 189 -9.88 6.88 6.66
N TRP A 190 -8.90 7.58 7.26
CA TRP A 190 -9.14 8.41 8.42
C TRP A 190 -9.59 9.81 8.01
N GLU A 191 -10.61 10.33 8.68
CA GLU A 191 -11.22 11.62 8.34
C GLU A 191 -10.38 12.83 8.74
N ASP A 192 -9.35 12.62 9.56
CA ASP A 192 -8.35 13.62 9.93
C ASP A 192 -7.11 13.60 9.00
N ASN A 193 -7.00 12.61 8.10
CA ASN A 193 -5.91 12.47 7.15
C ASN A 193 -6.37 11.77 5.85
N LEU A 194 -7.05 12.53 4.98
CA LEU A 194 -7.62 12.00 3.73
C LEU A 194 -6.58 11.57 2.69
N GLU A 195 -5.32 11.98 2.83
CA GLU A 195 -4.22 11.53 1.95
C GLU A 195 -3.72 10.13 2.30
N GLU A 196 -4.07 9.61 3.49
CA GLU A 196 -3.61 8.31 3.97
C GLU A 196 -4.72 7.28 3.78
N VAL A 197 -4.63 6.58 2.65
CA VAL A 197 -5.57 5.53 2.26
C VAL A 197 -4.93 4.17 2.48
N PHE A 198 -5.63 3.28 3.18
CA PHE A 198 -5.17 1.93 3.47
C PHE A 198 -6.01 0.91 2.74
N THR A 199 -5.38 0.03 1.97
CA THR A 199 -6.03 -1.16 1.45
C THR A 199 -6.16 -2.21 2.55
N VAL A 200 -7.33 -2.84 2.60
CA VAL A 200 -7.67 -3.91 3.54
C VAL A 200 -8.01 -5.16 2.73
N ASP A 201 -7.26 -6.23 2.95
CA ASP A 201 -7.46 -7.52 2.28
C ASP A 201 -7.38 -8.68 3.27
N LYS A 202 -7.54 -9.92 2.77
CA LYS A 202 -7.55 -11.14 3.59
C LYS A 202 -6.29 -11.33 4.45
N ASN A 203 -5.14 -10.89 3.97
CA ASN A 203 -3.85 -11.02 4.66
C ASN A 203 -3.49 -9.76 5.46
N HIS A 204 -4.15 -8.64 5.17
CA HIS A 204 -3.88 -7.33 5.76
C HIS A 204 -5.18 -6.74 6.33
N PRO A 205 -5.67 -7.27 7.47
CA PRO A 205 -6.84 -6.73 8.15
C PRO A 205 -6.53 -5.36 8.77
N PHE A 206 -7.58 -4.60 9.12
CA PHE A 206 -7.42 -3.24 9.62
C PHE A 206 -8.00 -3.08 11.03
N LEU A 207 -7.20 -2.55 11.95
CA LEU A 207 -7.63 -2.20 13.31
C LEU A 207 -8.09 -0.74 13.37
N ILE A 208 -9.36 -0.56 13.71
CA ILE A 208 -10.00 0.74 13.85
C ILE A 208 -9.98 1.15 15.32
N GLU A 209 -9.30 2.26 15.62
CA GLU A 209 -9.33 2.87 16.94
C GLU A 209 -10.71 3.49 17.28
N PRO A 210 -11.16 3.38 18.55
CA PRO A 210 -12.36 4.07 19.00
C PRO A 210 -12.18 5.59 18.97
N GLU A 211 -13.30 6.32 18.96
CA GLU A 211 -13.31 7.78 19.08
C GLU A 211 -12.59 8.54 17.94
N ARG A 212 -12.31 7.87 16.82
CA ARG A 212 -11.70 8.48 15.63
C ARG A 212 -12.61 8.29 14.42
N TYR A 213 -12.87 9.38 13.70
CA TYR A 213 -13.73 9.37 12.52
C TYR A 213 -13.05 8.69 11.32
N HIS A 214 -13.80 7.86 10.62
CA HIS A 214 -13.33 7.11 9.46
C HIS A 214 -14.49 6.73 8.53
N HIS A 215 -14.14 6.18 7.37
CA HIS A 215 -15.06 5.50 6.47
C HIS A 215 -14.33 4.42 5.66
N VAL A 216 -15.09 3.53 5.04
CA VAL A 216 -14.56 2.56 4.07
C VAL A 216 -14.99 2.94 2.65
N ILE A 217 -14.14 2.64 1.68
CA ILE A 217 -14.39 2.86 0.26
C ILE A 217 -14.39 1.49 -0.43
N ILE A 218 -15.44 1.21 -1.20
CA ILE A 218 -15.57 -0.03 -1.98
C ILE A 218 -15.38 0.32 -3.45
N THR A 219 -14.21 -0.02 -3.98
CA THR A 219 -13.83 0.21 -5.38
C THR A 219 -13.93 -1.06 -6.23
N GLU A 220 -13.88 -2.23 -5.60
CA GLU A 220 -13.90 -3.53 -6.27
C GLU A 220 -14.81 -4.55 -5.57
N GLU A 221 -14.93 -5.75 -6.14
CA GLU A 221 -15.69 -6.84 -5.54
C GLU A 221 -15.05 -7.27 -4.22
N VAL A 222 -15.82 -7.20 -3.13
CA VAL A 222 -15.33 -7.49 -1.78
C VAL A 222 -16.37 -8.24 -0.97
N LYS A 223 -15.89 -9.12 -0.09
CA LYS A 223 -16.68 -9.78 0.94
C LYS A 223 -15.97 -9.65 2.29
N PHE A 224 -16.54 -8.89 3.21
CA PHE A 224 -15.90 -8.54 4.47
C PHE A 224 -16.88 -8.45 5.63
N LYS A 225 -16.38 -8.38 6.85
CA LYS A 225 -17.16 -8.06 8.05
C LYS A 225 -16.33 -7.21 9.01
N VAL A 226 -16.99 -6.57 9.97
CA VAL A 226 -16.33 -5.84 11.05
C VAL A 226 -16.56 -6.58 12.36
N GLU A 227 -15.48 -6.99 13.00
CA GLU A 227 -15.48 -7.56 14.34
C GLU A 227 -15.23 -6.45 15.37
N PHE A 228 -15.84 -6.54 16.55
CA PHE A 228 -15.70 -5.54 17.60
C PHE A 228 -14.97 -6.13 18.81
N TYR A 229 -13.99 -5.39 19.32
CA TYR A 229 -13.12 -5.84 20.42
C TYR A 229 -13.02 -4.81 21.55
N LYS A 230 -12.66 -5.30 22.74
CA LYS A 230 -12.26 -4.48 23.89
C LYS A 230 -10.92 -4.97 24.45
N PHE A 231 -10.02 -4.04 24.76
CA PHE A 231 -8.79 -4.25 25.51
C PHE A 231 -8.40 -2.95 26.23
N GLU A 232 -7.51 -3.03 27.22
CA GLU A 232 -7.11 -1.87 28.02
C GLU A 232 -6.09 -1.00 27.26
N LYS A 233 -6.51 0.20 26.86
CA LYS A 233 -5.67 1.30 26.36
C LYS A 233 -6.31 2.61 26.81
N GLU A 234 -5.52 3.63 27.16
CA GLU A 234 -6.05 4.95 27.49
C GLU A 234 -6.75 5.57 26.26
N ILE A 235 -8.05 5.85 26.39
CA ILE A 235 -8.84 6.57 25.38
C ILE A 235 -8.85 8.04 25.79
N LYS A 236 -8.28 8.91 24.95
CA LYS A 236 -7.97 10.30 25.32
C LYS A 236 -9.18 11.23 25.38
N GLU A 237 -10.26 10.95 24.64
CA GLU A 237 -11.46 11.78 24.63
C GLU A 237 -12.62 11.02 23.97
N SER A 238 -13.86 11.21 24.44
CA SER A 238 -15.03 10.52 23.87
C SER A 238 -16.08 11.50 23.33
N CYS A 239 -16.50 11.34 22.08
CA CYS A 239 -17.56 12.15 21.48
C CYS A 239 -18.94 11.52 21.69
N VAL A 240 -19.91 12.29 22.22
CA VAL A 240 -21.24 11.77 22.59
C VAL A 240 -22.20 11.71 21.40
N GLU A 241 -22.10 12.61 20.44
CA GLU A 241 -23.08 12.77 19.34
C GLU A 241 -22.69 12.07 18.02
N ALA A 242 -21.59 11.33 18.00
CA ALA A 242 -21.08 10.69 16.79
C ALA A 242 -21.98 9.51 16.33
N LEU A 243 -22.16 9.37 15.00
CA LEU A 243 -22.81 8.20 14.41
C LEU A 243 -21.94 6.96 14.62
N ARG A 244 -22.50 5.89 15.21
CA ARG A 244 -21.81 4.63 15.52
C ARG A 244 -22.61 3.43 15.04
N PRO A 245 -22.61 3.13 13.73
CA PRO A 245 -23.41 2.05 13.15
C PRO A 245 -23.12 0.68 13.78
N GLY A 246 -21.90 0.48 14.28
CA GLY A 246 -21.48 -0.76 14.94
C GLY A 246 -22.19 -1.07 16.27
N GLU A 247 -22.79 -0.07 16.95
CA GLU A 247 -23.37 -0.27 18.30
C GLU A 247 -24.52 -1.28 18.31
N SER A 248 -25.28 -1.39 17.22
CA SER A 248 -26.38 -2.35 17.10
C SER A 248 -25.93 -3.82 17.05
N PHE A 249 -24.64 -4.09 16.90
CA PHE A 249 -24.07 -5.43 16.75
C PHE A 249 -23.34 -5.94 18.00
N ILE A 250 -23.27 -5.13 19.06
CA ILE A 250 -22.64 -5.50 20.32
C ILE A 250 -23.72 -6.01 21.28
N LYS A 251 -23.42 -7.12 21.97
CA LYS A 251 -24.28 -7.73 22.99
C LYS A 251 -23.94 -7.24 24.39
#